data_AF-A0AAP1EES3-F1
#
_entry.id   AF-A0AAP1EES3-F1
#
_cell.length_a   1.000
_cell.length_b   1.000
_cell.length_c   1.000
_cell.angle_alpha   90.00
_cell.angle_beta   90.00
_cell.angle_gamma   90.00
#
_symmetry.space_group_name_H-M   'P 1'
#
loop_
_entity.id
_entity.type
_entity.pdbx_description
1 polymer ?
#
loop_
_entity_poly.entity_id
_entity_poly.type
_entity_poly.pdbx_seq_one_letter_code
_entity_poly.pdbx_strand_id
1 'polypeptide(L)'
;MKLTQIKQNPYLSYCYRSLKHISGGLTIFGQDLNEDYDRHLIEAISDSKAEYVAYGIYETEQNPAKDISHKIEKLFRNTDKTLLFFDSTSLFDYAKARALSSFPDFISRSFSDFPLFIPPKKVNR
;
A
#
# COMPACT_ATOMS: atom_id res chain seq x y z
N MET A 1 10.90 20.61 13.34
CA MET A 1 9.47 21.02 13.31
C MET A 1 8.66 20.21 12.28
N LYS A 2 8.54 18.88 12.45
CA LYS A 2 7.60 18.02 11.65
C LYS A 2 6.67 17.18 12.56
N LEU A 3 7.09 16.85 13.78
CA LEU A 3 6.24 16.18 14.78
C LEU A 3 5.00 17.00 15.18
N THR A 4 5.05 18.33 15.10
CA THR A 4 3.94 19.21 15.49
C THR A 4 2.79 19.19 14.49
N GLN A 5 3.05 18.87 13.21
CA GLN A 5 2.02 18.80 12.16
C GLN A 5 1.24 17.48 12.18
N ILE A 6 1.87 16.37 12.60
CA ILE A 6 1.19 15.07 12.79
C ILE A 6 0.12 15.16 13.89
N LYS A 7 0.32 16.01 14.90
CA LYS A 7 -0.66 16.27 15.98
C LYS A 7 -1.90 17.05 15.52
N GLN A 8 -1.88 17.71 14.36
CA GLN A 8 -3.00 18.56 13.91
C GLN A 8 -4.00 17.83 13.01
N ASN A 9 -3.71 16.61 12.56
CA ASN A 9 -4.68 15.78 11.83
C ASN A 9 -5.02 14.51 12.65
N PRO A 10 -6.21 14.46 13.29
CA PRO A 10 -6.66 13.30 14.04
C PRO A 10 -6.61 12.00 13.24
N TYR A 11 -6.83 12.05 11.93
CA TYR A 11 -6.75 10.89 11.04
C TYR A 11 -5.32 10.34 10.94
N LEU A 12 -4.33 11.22 10.71
CA LEU A 12 -2.92 10.79 10.64
C LEU A 12 -2.42 10.26 11.98
N SER A 13 -2.82 10.91 13.08
CA SER A 13 -2.53 10.43 14.43
C SER A 13 -3.15 9.05 14.70
N TYR A 14 -4.39 8.83 14.24
CA TYR A 14 -5.06 7.53 14.35
C TYR A 14 -4.34 6.46 13.52
N CYS A 15 -3.99 6.74 12.26
CA CYS A 15 -3.26 5.80 11.40
C CYS A 15 -1.90 5.42 11.99
N TYR A 16 -1.13 6.40 12.48
CA TYR A 16 0.15 6.16 13.14
C TYR A 16 0.00 5.24 14.37
N ARG A 17 -0.97 5.52 15.25
CA ARG A 17 -1.23 4.68 16.43
C ARG A 17 -1.67 3.29 16.02
N SER A 18 -2.54 3.19 15.02
CA SER A 18 -3.03 1.91 14.51
C SER A 18 -1.86 1.06 14.03
N LEU A 19 -1.00 1.61 13.15
CA LEU A 19 0.20 0.94 12.63
C LEU A 19 1.13 0.46 13.76
N LYS A 20 1.40 1.32 14.75
CA LYS A 20 2.27 0.97 15.88
C LYS A 20 1.76 -0.19 16.73
N HIS A 21 0.45 -0.43 16.75
CA HIS A 21 -0.18 -1.50 17.52
C HIS A 21 -0.51 -2.75 16.70
N ILE A 22 -0.17 -2.79 15.40
CA ILE A 22 -0.32 -4.00 14.57
C ILE A 22 0.59 -5.11 15.08
N SER A 23 0.10 -6.35 14.96
CA SER A 23 0.84 -7.58 15.19
C SER A 23 0.52 -8.60 14.09
N GLY A 24 1.40 -9.58 13.88
CA GLY A 24 1.24 -10.57 12.81
C GLY A 24 1.63 -10.02 11.43
N GLY A 25 0.70 -10.01 10.47
CA GLY A 25 0.96 -9.56 9.10
C GLY A 25 0.39 -8.18 8.79
N LEU A 26 1.20 -7.34 8.13
CA LEU A 26 0.78 -6.07 7.53
C LEU A 26 0.88 -6.18 6.00
N THR A 27 -0.14 -5.74 5.28
CA THR A 27 -0.08 -5.61 3.82
C THR A 27 -0.19 -4.14 3.40
N ILE A 28 0.69 -3.71 2.49
CA ILE A 28 0.80 -2.32 2.02
C ILE A 28 0.49 -2.27 0.51
N PHE A 29 -0.40 -1.35 0.14
CA PHE A 29 -0.88 -1.15 -1.23
C PHE A 29 -0.77 0.31 -1.64
N GLY A 30 -0.32 0.56 -2.88
CA GLY A 30 -0.40 1.88 -3.52
C GLY A 30 0.35 3.00 -2.77
N GLN A 31 1.24 2.65 -1.84
CA GLN A 31 2.04 3.58 -1.05
C GLN A 31 3.50 3.39 -1.39
N ASP A 32 4.18 4.44 -1.86
CA ASP A 32 5.59 4.41 -2.25
C ASP A 32 6.56 4.38 -1.06
N LEU A 33 6.06 4.64 0.16
CA LEU A 33 6.84 4.76 1.40
C LEU A 33 8.08 5.66 1.19
N ASN A 34 7.84 6.91 0.83
CA ASN A 34 8.92 7.85 0.57
C ASN A 34 9.60 8.26 1.88
N GLU A 35 10.91 8.08 1.97
CA GLU A 35 11.66 8.32 3.22
C GLU A 35 11.53 9.77 3.75
N ASP A 36 11.39 10.77 2.88
CA ASP A 36 11.32 12.18 3.28
C ASP A 36 9.94 12.60 3.81
N TYR A 37 8.89 11.94 3.32
CA TYR A 37 7.49 12.29 3.61
C TYR A 37 6.83 11.29 4.58
N ASP A 38 7.12 10.00 4.41
CA ASP A 38 6.48 8.89 5.10
C ASP A 38 7.33 8.29 6.22
N ARG A 39 8.41 8.98 6.64
CA ARG A 39 9.31 8.49 7.70
C ARG A 39 8.57 8.02 8.95
N HIS A 40 7.55 8.75 9.37
CA HIS A 40 6.74 8.42 10.52
C HIS A 40 5.94 7.11 10.35
N LEU A 41 5.50 6.77 9.13
CA LEU A 41 4.85 5.49 8.84
C LEU A 41 5.89 4.36 8.85
N ILE A 42 7.06 4.59 8.26
CA ILE A 42 8.17 3.63 8.25
C ILE A 42 8.62 3.33 9.69
N GLU A 43 8.78 4.37 10.52
CA GLU A 43 9.09 4.25 11.95
C GLU A 43 7.97 3.51 12.69
N ALA A 44 6.69 3.84 12.45
CA ALA A 44 5.57 3.15 13.09
C ALA A 44 5.50 1.65 12.77
N ILE A 45 5.78 1.28 11.51
CA ILE A 45 5.78 -0.13 11.08
C ILE A 45 6.99 -0.85 11.67
N SER A 46 8.17 -0.22 11.61
CA SER A 46 9.42 -0.76 12.18
C SER A 46 9.27 -1.03 13.68
N ASP A 47 8.67 -0.11 14.42
CA ASP A 47 8.45 -0.19 15.88
C ASP A 47 7.27 -1.09 16.27
N SER A 48 6.46 -1.54 15.31
CA SER A 48 5.28 -2.37 15.57
C SER A 48 5.66 -3.82 15.89
N LYS A 49 4.68 -4.59 16.37
CA LYS A 49 4.80 -6.05 16.56
C LYS A 49 4.47 -6.82 15.28
N ALA A 50 4.36 -6.17 14.13
CA ALA A 50 4.23 -6.89 12.87
C ALA A 50 5.48 -7.75 12.65
N GLU A 51 5.28 -8.98 12.21
CA GLU A 51 6.34 -9.93 11.87
C GLU A 51 6.55 -9.95 10.35
N TYR A 52 5.47 -9.79 9.59
CA TYR A 52 5.47 -9.84 8.13
C TYR A 52 5.00 -8.50 7.55
N VAL A 53 5.72 -8.00 6.56
CA VAL A 53 5.30 -6.86 5.74
C VAL A 53 5.20 -7.32 4.29
N ALA A 54 3.98 -7.52 3.83
CA ALA A 54 3.67 -7.82 2.44
C ALA A 54 3.49 -6.51 1.67
N TYR A 55 4.35 -6.27 0.68
CA TYR A 55 4.37 -5.04 -0.10
C TYR A 55 3.99 -5.31 -1.56
N GLY A 56 2.95 -4.62 -2.03
CA GLY A 56 2.49 -4.73 -3.41
C GLY A 56 3.32 -3.87 -4.36
N ILE A 57 3.91 -4.50 -5.37
CA ILE A 57 4.70 -3.83 -6.40
C ILE A 57 3.82 -3.61 -7.63
N TYR A 58 3.80 -2.37 -8.12
CA TYR A 58 3.25 -2.04 -9.43
C TYR A 58 4.41 -1.68 -10.35
N GLU A 59 4.78 -2.61 -11.22
CA GLU A 59 5.93 -2.44 -12.11
C GLU A 59 5.57 -1.51 -13.28
N THR A 60 6.45 -0.54 -13.54
CA THR A 60 6.39 0.32 -14.73
C THR A 60 7.76 0.37 -15.40
N GLU A 61 7.83 0.84 -16.65
CA GLU A 61 9.10 1.00 -17.35
C GLU A 61 10.10 1.89 -16.57
N GLN A 62 9.60 2.87 -15.82
CA GLN A 62 10.40 3.79 -15.02
C GLN A 62 10.71 3.26 -13.61
N ASN A 63 9.93 2.29 -13.11
CA ASN A 63 10.07 1.72 -11.78
C ASN A 63 9.97 0.19 -11.89
N PRO A 64 11.07 -0.47 -12.30
CA PRO A 64 11.08 -1.92 -12.39
C PRO A 64 10.92 -2.53 -10.99
N ALA A 65 10.34 -3.73 -10.93
CA ALA A 65 10.01 -4.38 -9.67
C ALA A 65 11.22 -4.51 -8.73
N LYS A 66 12.39 -4.77 -9.32
CA LYS A 66 13.67 -4.91 -8.61
C LYS A 66 14.11 -3.63 -7.88
N ASP A 67 13.89 -2.46 -8.49
CA ASP A 67 14.30 -1.19 -7.88
C ASP A 67 13.36 -0.84 -6.72
N ILE A 68 12.06 -1.10 -6.88
CA ILE A 68 11.07 -0.95 -5.83
C ILE A 68 11.38 -1.91 -4.67
N SER A 69 11.62 -3.19 -4.94
CA SER A 69 11.92 -4.17 -3.89
C SER A 69 13.19 -3.81 -3.11
N HIS A 70 14.28 -3.44 -3.81
CA HIS A 70 15.52 -2.99 -3.17
C HIS A 70 15.31 -1.72 -2.31
N LYS A 71 14.49 -0.76 -2.77
CA LYS A 71 14.15 0.42 -1.99
C LYS A 71 13.47 0.01 -0.68
N ILE A 72 12.45 -0.84 -0.73
CA ILE A 72 11.72 -1.29 0.46
C ILE A 72 12.62 -2.12 1.39
N GLU A 73 13.45 -3.01 0.85
CA GLU A 73 14.45 -3.75 1.63
C GLU A 73 15.41 -2.81 2.36
N LYS A 74 15.84 -1.72 1.73
CA LYS A 74 16.69 -0.72 2.37
C LYS A 74 15.99 -0.04 3.54
N LEU A 75 14.70 0.29 3.41
CA LEU A 75 13.93 0.94 4.48
C LEU A 75 13.83 0.05 5.73
N PHE A 76 13.65 -1.25 5.56
CA PHE A 76 13.43 -2.19 6.67
C PHE A 76 14.68 -3.01 7.03
N ARG A 77 15.85 -2.71 6.47
CA ARG A 77 17.10 -3.46 6.68
C ARG A 77 17.49 -3.63 8.16
N ASN A 78 17.19 -2.65 8.99
CA ASN A 78 17.57 -2.64 10.40
C ASN A 78 16.46 -3.14 11.32
N THR A 79 15.50 -3.88 10.77
CA THR A 79 14.35 -4.41 11.50
C THR A 79 14.33 -5.93 11.45
N ASP A 80 13.54 -6.53 12.34
CA ASP A 80 13.27 -7.97 12.38
C ASP A 80 12.12 -8.39 11.46
N LYS A 81 11.64 -7.49 10.59
CA LYS A 81 10.48 -7.72 9.73
C LYS A 81 10.84 -8.64 8.56
N THR A 82 9.98 -9.62 8.29
CA THR A 82 10.04 -10.44 7.08
C THR A 82 9.30 -9.74 5.95
N LEU A 83 10.00 -9.40 4.87
CA LEU A 83 9.40 -8.76 3.71
C LEU A 83 8.87 -9.80 2.71
N LEU A 84 7.65 -9.59 2.24
CA LEU A 84 7.04 -10.39 1.17
C LEU A 84 6.67 -9.45 0.02
N PHE A 85 7.04 -9.77 -1.20
CA PHE A 85 6.68 -8.98 -2.38
C PHE A 85 5.68 -9.71 -3.24
N PHE A 86 4.70 -8.99 -3.77
CA PHE A 86 3.72 -9.53 -4.69
C PHE A 86 3.34 -8.49 -5.74
N ASP A 87 2.86 -8.97 -6.89
CA ASP A 87 2.33 -8.09 -7.93
C ASP A 87 0.99 -7.49 -7.48
N SER A 88 0.94 -6.17 -7.35
CA SER A 88 -0.25 -5.43 -6.94
C SER A 88 -1.46 -5.64 -7.88
N THR A 89 -1.24 -5.93 -9.16
CA THR A 89 -2.32 -6.21 -10.12
C THR A 89 -2.99 -7.55 -9.81
N SER A 90 -2.19 -8.56 -9.44
CA SER A 90 -2.67 -9.90 -9.13
C SER A 90 -3.64 -9.95 -7.94
N LEU A 91 -3.46 -9.07 -6.94
CA LEU A 91 -4.39 -9.02 -5.82
C LEU A 91 -5.73 -8.42 -6.22
N PHE A 92 -5.74 -7.36 -7.03
CA PHE A 92 -7.00 -6.77 -7.47
C PHE A 92 -7.82 -7.80 -8.24
N ASP A 93 -7.16 -8.57 -9.11
CA ASP A 93 -7.80 -9.66 -9.84
C ASP A 93 -8.27 -10.79 -8.91
N TYR A 94 -7.49 -11.16 -7.91
CA TYR A 94 -7.89 -12.16 -6.91
C TYR A 94 -9.09 -11.69 -6.07
N ALA A 95 -9.05 -10.47 -5.54
CA ALA A 95 -10.13 -9.88 -4.76
C ALA A 95 -11.41 -9.76 -5.59
N LYS A 96 -11.28 -9.34 -6.86
CA LYS A 96 -12.37 -9.28 -7.82
C LYS A 96 -12.95 -10.66 -8.10
N ALA A 97 -12.12 -11.66 -8.38
CA ALA A 97 -12.55 -13.03 -8.63
C ALA A 97 -13.31 -13.62 -7.42
N ARG A 98 -12.82 -13.35 -6.20
CA ARG A 98 -13.44 -13.80 -4.95
C ARG A 98 -14.75 -13.06 -4.64
N ALA A 99 -14.83 -11.77 -4.95
CA ALA A 99 -16.07 -11.01 -4.83
C ALA A 99 -17.13 -11.49 -5.84
N LEU A 100 -16.73 -11.73 -7.09
CA LEU A 100 -17.60 -12.28 -8.13
C LEU A 100 -18.13 -13.67 -7.79
N SER A 101 -17.29 -14.54 -7.20
CA SER A 101 -17.72 -15.88 -6.79
C SER A 101 -18.63 -15.89 -5.56
N SER A 102 -18.49 -14.89 -4.67
CA SER A 102 -19.27 -14.78 -3.44
C SER A 102 -20.58 -14.02 -3.61
N PHE A 103 -20.65 -13.08 -4.57
CA PHE A 103 -21.80 -12.19 -4.79
C PHE A 103 -22.06 -11.92 -6.29
N PRO A 104 -22.53 -12.92 -7.06
CA PRO A 104 -22.70 -12.80 -8.51
C PRO A 104 -23.70 -11.69 -8.91
N ASP A 105 -24.76 -11.48 -8.14
CA ASP A 105 -25.81 -10.50 -8.46
C ASP A 105 -25.45 -9.05 -8.08
N PHE A 106 -24.53 -8.84 -7.13
CA PHE A 106 -24.14 -7.51 -6.61
C PHE A 106 -23.28 -6.73 -7.62
N ILE A 107 -22.46 -7.43 -8.41
CA ILE A 107 -21.47 -6.81 -9.30
C ILE A 107 -22.08 -6.39 -10.64
N SER A 108 -23.17 -7.03 -11.10
CA SER A 108 -23.81 -6.74 -12.38
C SER A 108 -24.30 -5.29 -12.52
N ARG A 109 -24.57 -4.60 -11.40
CA ARG A 109 -25.00 -3.19 -11.37
C ARG A 109 -23.92 -2.19 -10.95
N SER A 110 -22.89 -2.62 -10.22
CA SER A 110 -21.96 -1.70 -9.55
C SER A 110 -20.70 -1.37 -10.37
N PHE A 111 -20.21 -2.31 -11.19
CA PHE A 111 -18.98 -2.13 -11.96
C PHE A 111 -19.22 -1.72 -13.43
N SER A 112 -20.47 -1.82 -13.93
CA SER A 112 -20.85 -1.20 -15.21
C SER A 112 -20.78 0.33 -15.14
N ASP A 113 -20.99 0.91 -13.96
CA ASP A 113 -21.09 2.36 -13.75
C ASP A 113 -19.77 3.00 -13.31
N PHE A 114 -18.77 2.19 -12.93
CA PHE A 114 -17.40 2.62 -12.65
C PHE A 114 -16.44 2.03 -13.70
N PRO A 115 -16.07 2.78 -14.74
CA PRO A 115 -15.12 2.28 -15.74
C PRO A 115 -13.79 1.93 -15.05
N LEU A 116 -13.34 0.69 -15.26
CA LEU A 116 -12.16 0.09 -14.62
C LEU A 116 -10.86 0.88 -14.85
N PHE A 117 -10.84 1.69 -15.91
CA PHE A 117 -9.82 2.69 -16.21
C PHE A 117 -10.52 3.87 -16.88
N ILE A 118 -10.33 5.08 -16.38
CA ILE A 118 -10.61 6.27 -17.18
C ILE A 118 -9.52 6.28 -18.27
N PRO A 119 -9.85 6.18 -19.57
CA PRO A 119 -8.83 6.21 -20.61
C PRO A 119 -7.99 7.49 -20.47
N PRO A 120 -6.66 7.44 -20.66
CA PRO A 120 -5.81 8.60 -20.51
C PRO A 120 -6.31 9.70 -21.44
N LYS A 121 -6.80 10.80 -20.85
CA LYS A 121 -7.22 11.97 -21.60
C LYS A 121 -5.94 12.62 -22.12
N LYS A 122 -5.73 12.62 -23.45
CA LYS A 122 -4.66 13.42 -24.06
C LYS A 122 -4.92 14.88 -23.70
N VAL A 123 -4.10 15.43 -22.80
CA VAL A 123 -4.01 16.86 -22.57
C VAL A 123 -3.26 17.42 -23.78
N ASN A 124 -4.00 17.84 -24.80
CA ASN A 124 -3.41 18.65 -25.85
C ASN A 124 -3.05 20.00 -25.21
N ARG A 125 -1.78 20.40 -25.37
CA ARG A 125 -1.35 21.79 -25.15
C ARG A 125 -2.02 22.71 -26.16
#